data_AF-A0A7X0VC08-F1
#
_entry.id   AF-A0A7X0VC08-F1
#
_cell.length_a   1.000
_cell.length_b   1.000
_cell.length_c   1.000
_cell.angle_alpha   90.00
_cell.angle_beta   90.00
_cell.angle_gamma   90.00
#
_symmetry.space_group_name_H-M   'P 1'
#
loop_
_entity.id
_entity.type
_entity.pdbx_description
1 polymer ?
#
loop_
_entity_poly.entity_id
_entity_poly.type
_entity_poly.pdbx_seq_one_letter_code
_entity_poly.pdbx_strand_id
1 'polypeptide(L)'
;MITPRRQLSTLALATAALAVTFSSVAAPADAAGRHFGDVATYYKATIQSCKTSIEDGTKWRIFMRLDNTANRPALKRSGSVIVVKNGETTDRRIDTPYIPGRKVSKVKSIDVKKGDAWSLAMGVGAGQMGDGGPVDFSDLRHC
;
A
#
# COMPACT_ATOMS: atom_id res chain seq x y z
N MET A 1 -19.97 13.03 84.66
CA MET A 1 -18.94 13.55 83.75
C MET A 1 -19.44 13.48 82.32
N ILE A 2 -19.61 14.67 81.71
CA ILE A 2 -19.36 15.07 80.31
C ILE A 2 -19.99 14.25 79.16
N THR A 3 -20.89 14.94 78.46
CA THR A 3 -21.55 14.69 77.15
C THR A 3 -20.57 14.73 75.96
N PRO A 4 -20.89 14.06 74.84
CA PRO A 4 -21.10 14.78 73.57
C PRO A 4 -22.29 14.21 72.76
N ARG A 5 -23.26 15.00 72.28
CA ARG A 5 -23.32 15.98 71.17
C ARG A 5 -23.30 15.39 69.74
N ARG A 6 -24.47 15.58 69.11
CA ARG A 6 -24.77 16.12 67.78
C ARG A 6 -24.69 15.22 66.54
N GLN A 7 -25.87 15.16 65.91
CA GLN A 7 -26.17 15.07 64.48
C GLN A 7 -25.05 15.49 63.54
N LEU A 8 -24.98 14.85 62.37
CA LEU A 8 -24.89 15.55 61.08
C LEU A 8 -25.19 14.61 59.90
N SER A 9 -26.01 15.15 59.02
CA SER A 9 -26.48 14.60 57.75
C SER A 9 -25.37 14.59 56.68
N THR A 10 -25.78 14.20 55.47
CA THR A 10 -25.23 14.52 54.14
C THR A 10 -24.23 13.53 53.56
N LEU A 11 -24.57 12.96 52.38
CA LEU A 11 -23.93 13.31 51.09
C LEU A 11 -24.54 12.47 49.96
N ALA A 12 -25.31 13.12 49.08
CA ALA A 12 -25.71 12.57 47.80
C ALA A 12 -24.51 12.62 46.85
N LEU A 13 -24.04 11.46 46.40
CA LEU A 13 -23.00 11.37 45.38
C LEU A 13 -23.62 11.60 44.00
N ALA A 14 -23.35 12.76 43.41
CA ALA A 14 -23.52 13.01 41.99
C ALA A 14 -22.33 12.39 41.23
N THR A 15 -22.54 11.25 40.58
CA THR A 15 -21.56 10.64 39.68
C THR A 15 -21.61 11.34 38.32
N ALA A 16 -20.69 12.29 38.11
CA ALA A 16 -20.43 12.86 36.80
C ALA A 16 -19.73 11.80 35.92
N ALA A 17 -20.45 11.26 34.94
CA ALA A 17 -19.88 10.39 33.93
C ALA A 17 -19.05 11.23 32.94
N LEU A 18 -17.73 11.16 33.04
CA LEU A 18 -16.83 11.63 31.98
C LEU A 18 -17.01 10.74 30.75
N ALA A 19 -17.74 11.23 29.75
CA ALA A 19 -17.76 10.64 28.42
C ALA A 19 -16.40 10.90 27.76
N VAL A 20 -15.52 9.91 27.81
CA VAL A 20 -14.27 9.92 27.04
C VAL A 20 -14.62 9.66 25.58
N THR A 21 -14.72 10.72 24.78
CA THR A 21 -14.84 10.64 23.33
C THR A 21 -13.48 10.23 22.75
N PHE A 22 -13.25 8.92 22.65
CA PHE A 22 -12.14 8.37 21.88
C PHE A 22 -12.35 8.72 20.41
N SER A 23 -11.74 9.82 19.98
CA SER A 23 -11.55 10.11 18.56
C SER A 23 -10.46 9.16 18.06
N SER A 24 -10.85 7.95 17.69
CA SER A 24 -9.97 7.03 16.97
C SER A 24 -9.71 7.61 15.58
N VAL A 25 -8.65 8.39 15.46
CA VAL A 25 -8.04 8.70 14.16
C VAL A 25 -7.50 7.38 13.63
N ALA A 26 -8.32 6.67 12.86
CA ALA A 26 -7.90 5.49 12.13
C ALA A 26 -6.76 5.91 11.18
N ALA A 27 -5.53 5.65 11.58
CA ALA A 27 -4.40 5.70 10.67
C ALA A 27 -4.68 4.72 9.52
N PRO A 28 -4.39 5.07 8.25
CA PRO A 28 -4.67 4.18 7.13
C PRO A 28 -3.83 2.91 7.30
N ALA A 29 -4.51 1.78 7.49
CA ALA A 29 -3.93 0.44 7.63
C ALA A 29 -3.32 -0.11 6.32
N ASP A 30 -3.05 0.74 5.33
CA ASP A 30 -2.76 0.34 3.95
C ASP A 30 -1.31 -0.12 3.69
N ALA A 31 -0.45 -0.16 4.70
CA ALA A 31 0.96 -0.54 4.53
C ALA A 31 1.38 -1.82 5.28
N ALA A 32 0.58 -2.35 6.20
CA ALA A 32 1.02 -3.42 7.11
C ALA A 32 0.60 -4.85 6.70
N GLY A 33 -0.18 -5.05 5.63
CA GLY A 33 -0.79 -6.35 5.32
C GLY A 33 -0.56 -6.95 3.92
N ARG A 34 0.14 -6.27 3.00
CA ARG A 34 0.30 -6.77 1.63
C ARG A 34 1.65 -7.47 1.44
N HIS A 35 1.63 -8.73 1.04
CA HIS A 35 2.82 -9.53 0.75
C HIS A 35 3.30 -9.29 -0.68
N PHE A 36 4.07 -8.22 -0.86
CA PHE A 36 4.67 -7.89 -2.15
C PHE A 36 5.76 -8.90 -2.56
N GLY A 37 5.72 -9.34 -3.82
CA GLY A 37 6.82 -10.06 -4.47
C GLY A 37 7.67 -9.14 -5.32
N ASP A 38 8.96 -9.45 -5.45
CA ASP A 38 9.85 -8.79 -6.39
C ASP A 38 9.54 -9.28 -7.80
N VAL A 39 9.31 -8.33 -8.73
CA VAL A 39 8.93 -8.66 -10.11
C VAL A 39 10.07 -8.38 -11.07
N ALA A 40 10.72 -7.24 -10.93
CA ALA A 40 11.87 -6.87 -11.74
C ALA A 40 12.78 -5.90 -11.00
N THR A 41 14.09 -6.04 -11.20
CA THR A 41 15.10 -5.15 -10.63
C THR A 41 15.95 -4.53 -11.72
N TYR A 42 15.95 -3.20 -11.78
CA TYR A 42 16.77 -2.42 -12.71
C TYR A 42 17.46 -1.30 -11.95
N TYR A 43 18.74 -1.05 -12.24
CA TYR A 43 19.50 0.01 -11.59
C TYR A 43 19.44 -0.04 -10.05
N LYS A 44 19.37 -1.24 -9.47
CA LYS A 44 19.19 -1.50 -8.03
C LYS A 44 17.88 -0.95 -7.43
N ALA A 45 16.89 -0.66 -8.26
CA ALA A 45 15.52 -0.41 -7.81
C ALA A 45 14.64 -1.57 -8.27
N THR A 46 13.77 -2.02 -7.37
CA THR A 46 12.94 -3.21 -7.59
C THR A 46 11.49 -2.79 -7.69
N ILE A 47 10.84 -3.16 -8.80
CA ILE A 47 9.39 -3.11 -8.91
C ILE A 47 8.84 -4.30 -8.15
N GLN A 48 8.02 -4.01 -7.15
CA GLN A 48 7.36 -5.00 -6.33
C GLN A 48 5.86 -4.97 -6.61
N SER A 49 5.25 -6.15 -6.73
CA SER A 49 3.83 -6.28 -7.01
C SER A 49 3.21 -7.48 -6.30
N CYS A 50 1.89 -7.39 -6.10
CA CYS A 50 1.05 -8.51 -5.71
C CYS A 50 -0.36 -8.29 -6.29
N LYS A 51 -1.19 -9.34 -6.33
CA LYS A 51 -2.56 -9.28 -6.85
C LYS A 51 -3.58 -9.77 -5.83
N THR A 52 -4.78 -9.19 -5.88
CA THR A 52 -5.95 -9.68 -5.13
C THR A 52 -7.12 -9.86 -6.09
N SER A 53 -7.91 -10.91 -5.88
CA SER A 53 -9.17 -11.09 -6.58
C SER A 53 -10.22 -10.14 -6.03
N ILE A 54 -10.92 -9.39 -6.87
CA ILE A 54 -12.01 -8.48 -6.48
C ILE A 54 -13.28 -8.76 -7.31
N GLU A 55 -14.38 -8.09 -6.97
CA GLU A 55 -15.68 -8.18 -7.68
C GLU A 55 -16.09 -9.64 -7.90
N ASP A 56 -16.25 -10.38 -6.80
CA ASP A 56 -16.68 -11.78 -6.78
C ASP A 56 -15.87 -12.72 -7.68
N GLY A 57 -14.60 -12.37 -7.90
CA GLY A 57 -13.71 -13.20 -8.69
C GLY A 57 -13.58 -12.81 -10.15
N THR A 58 -14.28 -11.77 -10.62
CA THR A 58 -14.29 -11.38 -12.04
C THR A 58 -13.14 -10.45 -12.44
N LYS A 59 -12.48 -9.80 -11.47
CA LYS A 59 -11.33 -8.92 -11.71
C LYS A 59 -10.15 -9.24 -10.81
N TRP A 60 -8.95 -8.92 -11.28
CA TRP A 60 -7.76 -8.74 -10.46
C TRP A 60 -7.60 -7.26 -10.12
N ARG A 61 -7.21 -6.97 -8.88
CA ARG A 61 -6.57 -5.72 -8.49
C ARG A 61 -5.10 -5.99 -8.31
N ILE A 62 -4.28 -5.35 -9.15
CA ILE A 62 -2.82 -5.45 -9.12
C ILE A 62 -2.30 -4.27 -8.32
N PHE A 63 -1.54 -4.53 -7.27
CA PHE A 63 -0.86 -3.50 -6.48
C PHE A 63 0.61 -3.44 -6.86
N MET A 64 1.18 -2.26 -6.91
CA MET A 64 2.57 -2.03 -7.27
C MET A 64 3.20 -0.95 -6.40
N ARG A 65 4.49 -1.11 -6.09
CA ARG A 65 5.36 -0.08 -5.54
C ARG A 65 6.76 -0.23 -6.10
N LEU A 66 7.54 0.84 -6.02
CA LEU A 66 8.97 0.83 -6.31
C LEU A 66 9.76 0.81 -4.99
N ASP A 67 10.58 -0.21 -4.81
CA ASP A 67 11.59 -0.26 -3.76
C ASP A 67 12.92 0.28 -4.31
N ASN A 68 13.32 1.46 -3.83
CA ASN A 68 14.59 2.09 -4.19
C ASN A 68 15.58 2.08 -3.01
N THR A 69 15.43 1.13 -2.08
CA THR A 69 16.20 1.11 -0.83
C THR A 69 17.65 0.65 -1.01
N ALA A 70 17.96 -0.12 -2.07
CA ALA A 70 19.33 -0.53 -2.36
C ALA A 70 20.19 0.58 -3.00
N ASN A 71 19.58 1.70 -3.41
CA ASN A 71 20.29 2.86 -3.97
C ASN A 71 20.73 3.88 -2.91
N ARG A 72 21.77 4.66 -3.26
CA ARG A 72 22.24 5.80 -2.46
C ARG A 72 21.17 6.92 -2.44
N PRO A 73 21.04 7.71 -1.36
CA PRO A 73 19.99 8.74 -1.23
C PRO A 73 19.86 9.71 -2.41
N ALA A 74 20.99 10.11 -3.01
CA ALA A 74 21.03 11.04 -4.15
C ALA A 74 20.48 10.42 -5.46
N LEU A 75 20.42 9.10 -5.59
CA LEU A 75 20.00 8.41 -6.81
C LEU A 75 18.49 8.23 -6.82
N LYS A 76 17.81 9.08 -7.60
CA LYS A 76 16.36 9.01 -7.79
C LYS A 76 15.98 8.00 -8.86
N ARG A 77 14.89 7.28 -8.63
CA ARG A 77 14.33 6.30 -9.58
C ARG A 77 12.81 6.43 -9.65
N SER A 78 12.25 6.25 -10.83
CA SER A 78 10.82 6.08 -11.06
C SER A 78 10.56 4.65 -11.55
N GLY A 79 9.31 4.20 -11.47
CA GLY A 79 8.87 2.89 -11.95
C GLY A 79 7.64 3.08 -12.81
N SER A 80 7.52 2.28 -13.85
CA SER A 80 6.36 2.24 -14.73
C SER A 80 5.96 0.79 -14.96
N VAL A 81 4.66 0.55 -14.96
CA VAL A 81 4.07 -0.73 -15.30
C VAL A 81 2.92 -0.48 -16.25
N ILE A 82 2.95 -1.14 -17.40
CA ILE A 82 1.92 -1.08 -18.43
C ILE A 82 1.29 -2.46 -18.54
N VAL A 83 -0.04 -2.50 -18.53
CA VAL A 83 -0.78 -3.73 -18.74
C VAL A 83 -0.77 -4.08 -20.24
N VAL A 84 -0.39 -5.31 -20.55
CA VAL A 84 -0.37 -5.86 -21.90
C VAL A 84 -1.47 -6.91 -21.98
N LYS A 85 -2.27 -6.86 -23.06
CA LYS A 85 -3.32 -7.84 -23.36
C LYS A 85 -2.99 -8.51 -24.68
N ASN A 86 -2.85 -9.84 -24.68
CA ASN A 86 -2.59 -10.61 -25.89
C ASN A 86 -1.37 -10.08 -26.69
N GLY A 87 -0.32 -9.62 -26.00
CA GLY A 87 0.88 -9.05 -26.61
C GLY A 87 0.81 -7.55 -26.96
N GLU A 88 -0.35 -6.91 -26.83
CA GLU A 88 -0.54 -5.49 -27.14
C GLU A 88 -0.57 -4.63 -25.87
N THR A 89 0.14 -3.50 -25.88
CA THR A 89 0.09 -2.54 -24.78
C THR A 89 -1.28 -1.88 -24.70
N THR A 90 -1.84 -1.80 -23.50
CA THR A 90 -3.08 -1.06 -23.24
C THR A 90 -2.80 0.35 -22.72
N ASP A 91 -3.84 1.16 -22.56
CA ASP A 91 -3.80 2.47 -21.90
C ASP A 91 -3.65 2.37 -20.37
N ARG A 92 -3.82 1.17 -19.82
CA ARG A 92 -3.75 0.89 -18.39
C ARG A 92 -2.30 0.84 -17.91
N ARG A 93 -1.89 1.89 -17.20
CA ARG A 93 -0.54 1.99 -16.62
C ARG A 93 -0.54 2.48 -15.17
N ILE A 94 0.49 2.09 -14.44
CA ILE A 94 0.85 2.59 -13.12
C ILE A 94 2.24 3.20 -13.21
N ASP A 95 2.35 4.48 -12.87
CA ASP A 95 3.64 5.16 -12.76
C ASP A 95 3.90 5.60 -11.32
N THR A 96 5.11 5.37 -10.82
CA THR A 96 5.58 5.97 -9.57
C THR A 96 6.45 7.19 -9.89
N PRO A 97 6.34 8.28 -9.10
CA PRO A 97 7.23 9.42 -9.30
C PRO A 97 8.69 9.03 -9.03
N TYR A 98 9.62 9.91 -9.41
CA TYR A 98 11.02 9.77 -8.99
C TYR A 98 11.13 9.88 -7.47
N ILE A 99 11.49 8.76 -6.82
CA ILE A 99 11.74 8.71 -5.38
C ILE A 99 13.25 8.67 -5.10
N PRO A 100 13.73 9.32 -4.02
CA PRO A 100 15.12 9.20 -3.58
C PRO A 100 15.53 7.75 -3.28
N GLY A 101 16.83 7.49 -3.26
CA GLY A 101 17.35 6.22 -2.75
C GLY A 101 17.07 6.09 -1.25
N ARG A 102 17.12 4.85 -0.74
CA ARG A 102 16.72 4.52 0.65
C ARG A 102 15.23 4.76 0.95
N LYS A 103 14.38 4.81 -0.08
CA LYS A 103 12.92 5.00 0.04
C LYS A 103 12.15 3.94 -0.75
N VAL A 104 10.92 3.73 -0.34
CA VAL A 104 9.91 2.96 -1.07
C VAL A 104 8.79 3.91 -1.49
N SER A 105 8.25 3.74 -2.69
CA SER A 105 7.14 4.57 -3.16
C SER A 105 5.85 4.26 -2.38
N LYS A 106 4.86 5.15 -2.52
CA LYS A 106 3.48 4.79 -2.19
C LYS A 106 3.04 3.62 -3.08
N VAL A 107 2.17 2.78 -2.54
CA VAL A 107 1.50 1.72 -3.30
C VAL A 107 0.49 2.39 -4.23
N LYS A 108 0.43 1.89 -5.47
CA LYS A 108 -0.61 2.21 -6.45
C LYS A 108 -1.25 0.90 -6.91
N SER A 109 -2.42 0.99 -7.53
CA SER A 109 -3.10 -0.19 -8.04
C SER A 109 -3.81 0.05 -9.36
N ILE A 110 -4.06 -1.03 -10.09
CA ILE A 110 -4.88 -1.04 -11.29
C ILE A 110 -5.77 -2.28 -11.29
N ASP A 111 -6.99 -2.12 -11.78
CA ASP A 111 -7.94 -3.20 -11.90
C ASP A 111 -7.94 -3.73 -13.33
N VAL A 112 -8.13 -5.03 -13.51
CA VAL A 112 -8.09 -5.73 -14.80
C VAL A 112 -9.05 -6.91 -14.76
N LYS A 113 -9.79 -7.17 -15.84
CA LYS A 113 -10.73 -8.29 -15.90
C LYS A 113 -9.98 -9.62 -15.93
N LYS A 114 -10.49 -10.65 -15.27
CA LYS A 114 -9.94 -12.01 -15.44
C LYS A 114 -10.37 -12.59 -16.79
N GLY A 115 -9.55 -13.48 -17.34
CA GLY A 115 -9.91 -14.30 -18.51
C GLY A 115 -9.09 -14.05 -19.78
N ASP A 116 -8.42 -12.91 -19.92
CA ASP A 116 -7.48 -12.70 -21.04
C ASP A 116 -6.04 -13.04 -20.64
N ALA A 117 -5.17 -13.24 -21.64
CA ALA A 117 -3.73 -13.32 -21.44
C ALA A 117 -3.18 -11.92 -21.11
N TRP A 118 -3.13 -11.63 -19.81
CA TRP A 118 -2.63 -10.36 -19.28
C TRP A 118 -1.21 -10.51 -18.73
N SER A 119 -0.35 -9.58 -19.10
CA SER A 119 1.00 -9.45 -18.57
C SER A 119 1.34 -7.99 -18.24
N LEU A 120 2.42 -7.79 -17.49
CA LEU A 120 2.93 -6.48 -17.12
C LEU A 120 4.24 -6.23 -17.87
N ALA A 121 4.25 -5.25 -18.77
CA ALA A 121 5.49 -4.64 -19.24
C ALA A 121 5.95 -3.63 -18.19
N MET A 122 7.23 -3.64 -17.83
CA MET A 122 7.72 -2.86 -16.71
C MET A 122 9.00 -2.13 -17.09
N GLY A 123 9.20 -0.96 -16.48
CA GLY A 123 10.47 -0.26 -16.61
C GLY A 123 10.79 0.61 -15.41
N VAL A 124 12.08 0.86 -15.22
CA VAL A 124 12.58 1.77 -14.19
C VAL A 124 13.29 2.94 -14.87
N GLY A 125 12.88 4.15 -14.50
CA GLY A 125 13.50 5.37 -14.99
C GLY A 125 14.75 5.72 -14.20
N ALA A 126 15.86 5.91 -14.91
CA ALA A 126 17.16 6.32 -14.34
C ALA A 126 17.79 7.51 -15.10
N GLY A 127 16.99 8.25 -15.87
CA GLY A 127 17.44 9.18 -16.93
C GLY A 127 17.20 8.61 -18.33
N GLN A 128 17.21 7.28 -18.45
CA GLN A 128 16.65 6.49 -19.55
C GLN A 128 15.79 5.38 -18.92
N MET A 129 14.78 4.88 -19.64
CA MET A 129 13.97 3.76 -19.19
C MET A 129 14.71 2.46 -19.50
N GLY A 130 15.00 1.66 -18.47
CA GLY A 130 15.35 0.26 -18.67
C GLY A 130 14.06 -0.55 -18.76
N ASP A 131 13.87 -1.26 -19.88
CA ASP A 131 12.68 -2.08 -20.09
C ASP A 131 12.95 -3.53 -19.70
N GLY A 132 12.02 -4.07 -18.93
CA GLY A 132 11.94 -5.49 -18.64
C GLY A 132 11.01 -6.20 -19.60
N GLY A 133 11.32 -7.47 -19.88
CA GLY A 133 10.37 -8.37 -20.51
C GLY A 133 9.05 -8.45 -19.72
N PRO A 134 7.94 -8.79 -20.40
CA PRO A 134 6.65 -8.87 -19.75
C PRO A 134 6.65 -9.96 -18.67
N VAL A 135 5.94 -9.71 -17.56
CA VAL A 135 5.67 -10.72 -16.53
C VAL A 135 4.20 -11.07 -16.54
N ASP A 136 3.89 -12.35 -16.65
CA ASP A 136 2.52 -12.83 -16.69
C ASP A 136 1.83 -12.63 -15.36
N PHE A 137 0.53 -12.32 -15.39
CA PHE A 137 -0.22 -12.09 -14.16
C PHE A 137 -0.28 -13.34 -13.30
N SER A 138 -0.18 -14.55 -13.87
CA SER A 138 -0.10 -15.82 -13.15
C SER A 138 1.04 -15.83 -12.14
N ASP A 139 2.17 -15.22 -12.49
CA ASP A 139 3.42 -15.28 -11.75
C ASP A 139 3.47 -14.25 -10.61
N LEU A 140 2.56 -13.28 -10.65
CA LEU A 140 2.38 -12.34 -9.55
C LEU A 140 1.83 -13.06 -8.33
N ARG A 141 2.50 -12.86 -7.19
CA ARG A 141 2.05 -13.36 -5.90
C ARG A 141 0.70 -12.78 -5.53
N HIS A 142 -0.07 -13.55 -4.78
CA HIS A 142 -1.21 -12.98 -4.08
C HIS A 142 -0.73 -12.02 -2.99
N CYS A 143 -1.41 -10.88 -2.89
CA CYS A 143 -1.46 -10.19 -1.60
C CYS A 143 -2.36 -11.05 -0.70
#